data_AF-A0AAD9BA97-F1
#
_entry.id   AF-A0AAD9BA97-F1
#
_cell.length_a   1.000
_cell.length_b   1.000
_cell.length_c   1.000
_cell.angle_alpha   90.00
_cell.angle_beta   90.00
_cell.angle_gamma   90.00
#
_symmetry.space_group_name_H-M   'P 1'
#
loop_
_entity.id
_entity.type
_entity.pdbx_description
1 polymer ?
#
loop_
_entity_poly.entity_id
_entity_poly.type
_entity_poly.pdbx_seq_one_letter_code
_entity_poly.pdbx_strand_id
1 'polypeptide(L)'
;MARHLEKVHEDKADVAKALSFPKRSKERRHQLDYIRNRGNYAHNAAVMESGNGELVPFKRPTQQAKGNEFIPCEYCLGLFNRKVLWRHIRTCKRKSKSVAQKPGENRVQSMCIYTGPVPAQISDAMTESDGDTRYQTGRKRQSPADSLNVPACDSTVPDQMTFGDSGEKEQCSSQDTHESIVVGASHKKDGIRVYNKRHYCLYCSRPCAKMARHLEKAHEDKADVAKALSFPKRSKERRHQLDYIRNRGNYAHNAAVMESGNGELVPFKRPTQQAKGNEFIPCKYCLGLFNRKVLWRHIRTCKRKPKSVAQKPGKNRVQSMCTYTGPVPAQISKQLWGVICSMNTDPITNIIKSDHVITDLGQDLLNKGGNSTKNQHNVREKMRELGRLIHNGRKVTSLKKLEDFINPKKYLEMVRAVKVTCGYESGTGTFQIPSLANKLGHALVNVSKLLKAHGLITNNHELVRKATEFQQVHSEKWNEMISSTALRNIAESKWNVPTLMPFTEDVQKMHQFLSAMQDECSSELSGTPSTKSWTELAKVCLTQIILFNRRREGE
;
A
#
# COMPACT_ATOMS: atom_id res chain seq x y z
N MET A 1 -0.80 -4.24 -34.44
CA MET A 1 -0.71 -5.61 -33.88
C MET A 1 -2.01 -6.40 -34.03
N ALA A 2 -2.97 -6.42 -33.09
CA ALA A 2 -4.16 -7.31 -33.20
C ALA A 2 -4.89 -7.21 -34.55
N ARG A 3 -5.37 -6.01 -34.92
CA ARG A 3 -5.99 -5.68 -36.23
C ARG A 3 -5.11 -5.90 -37.49
N HIS A 4 -3.85 -6.29 -37.32
CA HIS A 4 -2.90 -6.57 -38.39
C HIS A 4 -2.59 -8.08 -38.47
N LEU A 5 -2.45 -8.76 -37.33
CA LEU A 5 -2.48 -10.22 -37.28
C LEU A 5 -3.82 -10.75 -37.83
N GLU A 6 -4.93 -10.10 -37.47
CA GLU A 6 -6.31 -10.26 -38.00
C GLU A 6 -6.50 -9.87 -39.48
N LYS A 7 -5.43 -9.55 -40.22
CA LYS A 7 -5.49 -9.10 -41.63
C LYS A 7 -4.38 -9.62 -42.55
N VAL A 8 -3.26 -10.08 -41.98
CA VAL A 8 -2.03 -10.38 -42.73
C VAL A 8 -1.47 -11.77 -42.40
N HIS A 9 -1.91 -12.38 -41.29
CA HIS A 9 -1.34 -13.62 -40.74
C HIS A 9 -2.41 -14.53 -40.10
N GLU A 10 -3.65 -14.54 -40.61
CA GLU A 10 -4.77 -15.28 -40.02
C GLU A 10 -4.54 -16.80 -40.03
N ASP A 11 -4.08 -17.28 -41.17
CA ASP A 11 -3.56 -18.61 -41.53
C ASP A 11 -2.42 -19.15 -40.63
N LYS A 12 -1.73 -18.31 -39.86
CA LYS A 12 -0.71 -18.80 -38.90
C LYS A 12 -1.41 -19.41 -37.68
N ALA A 13 -1.19 -20.70 -37.41
CA ALA A 13 -1.90 -21.46 -36.37
C ALA A 13 -1.95 -20.80 -34.97
N ASP A 14 -0.90 -20.11 -34.53
CA ASP A 14 -0.91 -19.34 -33.27
C ASP A 14 -1.88 -18.16 -33.29
N VAL A 15 -2.03 -17.49 -34.44
CA VAL A 15 -2.96 -16.39 -34.68
C VAL A 15 -4.39 -16.93 -34.75
N ALA A 16 -4.67 -17.97 -35.54
CA ALA A 16 -5.98 -18.64 -35.54
C ALA A 16 -6.40 -19.04 -34.10
N LYS A 17 -5.48 -19.59 -33.31
CA LYS A 17 -5.66 -19.91 -31.87
C LYS A 17 -5.84 -18.67 -30.98
N ALA A 18 -5.46 -17.48 -31.43
CA ALA A 18 -5.81 -16.21 -30.77
C ALA A 18 -7.19 -15.70 -31.21
N LEU A 19 -7.60 -15.95 -32.45
CA LEU A 19 -8.86 -15.46 -33.03
C LEU A 19 -10.08 -16.27 -32.57
N SER A 20 -9.92 -17.57 -32.31
CA SER A 20 -10.97 -18.43 -31.75
C SER A 20 -11.44 -18.02 -30.34
N PHE A 21 -10.62 -17.32 -29.56
CA PHE A 21 -11.02 -16.78 -28.27
C PHE A 21 -11.90 -15.52 -28.42
N PRO A 22 -12.92 -15.30 -27.57
CA PRO A 22 -13.79 -14.12 -27.65
C PRO A 22 -13.03 -12.78 -27.62
N LYS A 23 -13.50 -11.80 -28.41
CA LYS A 23 -12.94 -10.44 -28.44
C LYS A 23 -12.95 -9.84 -27.03
N ARG A 24 -11.83 -9.23 -26.62
CA ARG A 24 -11.51 -8.69 -25.27
C ARG A 24 -11.27 -9.69 -24.12
N SER A 25 -11.42 -11.01 -24.33
CA SER A 25 -11.13 -12.05 -23.30
C SER A 25 -9.70 -11.96 -22.74
N LYS A 26 -9.44 -12.59 -21.59
CA LYS A 26 -8.08 -12.66 -21.01
C LYS A 26 -7.21 -13.62 -21.83
N GLU A 27 -7.85 -14.63 -22.40
CA GLU A 27 -7.29 -15.77 -23.13
C GLU A 27 -6.73 -15.31 -24.48
N ARG A 28 -7.53 -14.58 -25.28
CA ARG A 28 -7.09 -13.88 -26.49
C ARG A 28 -5.92 -12.96 -26.20
N ARG A 29 -5.95 -12.23 -25.08
CA ARG A 29 -4.87 -11.32 -24.67
C ARG A 29 -3.58 -12.06 -24.37
N HIS A 30 -3.62 -13.14 -23.57
CA HIS A 30 -2.43 -13.95 -23.26
C HIS A 30 -1.85 -14.66 -24.48
N GLN A 31 -2.66 -15.05 -25.47
CA GLN A 31 -2.16 -15.65 -26.72
C GLN A 31 -1.53 -14.57 -27.63
N LEU A 32 -2.17 -13.41 -27.79
CA LEU A 32 -1.60 -12.26 -28.51
C LEU A 32 -0.29 -11.76 -27.86
N ASP A 33 -0.25 -11.65 -26.52
CA ASP A 33 0.96 -11.29 -25.78
C ASP A 33 2.12 -12.26 -26.04
N TYR A 34 1.84 -13.57 -26.19
CA TYR A 34 2.84 -14.57 -26.53
C TYR A 34 3.33 -14.46 -27.98
N ILE A 35 2.44 -14.23 -28.95
CA ILE A 35 2.82 -14.02 -30.35
C ILE A 35 3.75 -12.81 -30.48
N ARG A 36 3.43 -11.70 -29.80
CA ARG A 36 4.33 -10.53 -29.71
C ARG A 36 5.66 -10.92 -29.07
N ASN A 37 5.63 -11.61 -27.93
CA ASN A 37 6.87 -11.98 -27.25
C ASN A 37 7.76 -12.91 -28.12
N ARG A 38 7.21 -13.81 -28.93
CA ARG A 38 8.00 -14.63 -29.87
C ARG A 38 8.61 -13.80 -31.00
N GLY A 39 7.86 -12.84 -31.56
CA GLY A 39 8.42 -11.90 -32.54
C GLY A 39 9.54 -11.03 -31.94
N ASN A 40 9.30 -10.48 -30.75
CA ASN A 40 10.33 -9.74 -30.00
C ASN A 40 11.54 -10.63 -29.65
N TYR A 41 11.36 -11.91 -29.37
CA TYR A 41 12.45 -12.84 -29.09
C TYR A 41 13.35 -13.04 -30.31
N ALA A 42 12.77 -13.28 -31.49
CA ALA A 42 13.53 -13.42 -32.73
C ALA A 42 14.31 -12.12 -33.08
N HIS A 43 13.65 -10.96 -32.94
CA HIS A 43 14.32 -9.65 -33.06
C HIS A 43 15.48 -9.51 -32.06
N ASN A 44 15.23 -9.82 -30.78
CA ASN A 44 16.25 -9.70 -29.74
C ASN A 44 17.43 -10.66 -29.95
N ALA A 45 17.20 -11.87 -30.49
CA ALA A 45 18.25 -12.81 -30.85
C ALA A 45 19.15 -12.22 -31.94
N ALA A 46 18.57 -11.79 -33.07
CA ALA A 46 19.30 -11.15 -34.16
C ALA A 46 20.07 -9.89 -33.73
N VAL A 47 19.53 -9.08 -32.81
CA VAL A 47 20.25 -7.92 -32.22
C VAL A 47 21.39 -8.34 -31.28
N MET A 48 21.26 -9.45 -30.54
CA MET A 48 22.34 -9.99 -29.71
C MET A 48 23.44 -10.68 -30.54
N GLU A 49 23.09 -11.25 -31.69
CA GLU A 49 24.02 -11.90 -32.62
C GLU A 49 24.78 -10.89 -33.49
N SER A 50 24.10 -9.88 -34.03
CA SER A 50 24.71 -8.83 -34.87
C SER A 50 25.35 -7.68 -34.09
N GLY A 51 25.09 -7.59 -32.78
CA GLY A 51 25.51 -6.47 -31.93
C GLY A 51 24.80 -5.13 -32.21
N ASN A 52 23.98 -5.04 -33.26
CA ASN A 52 23.41 -3.80 -33.78
C ASN A 52 21.88 -3.73 -33.56
N GLY A 53 21.41 -2.60 -32.99
CA GLY A 53 19.99 -2.28 -32.83
C GLY A 53 19.49 -2.22 -31.38
N GLU A 54 18.25 -1.76 -31.17
CA GLU A 54 17.64 -1.73 -29.84
C GLU A 54 17.02 -3.09 -29.46
N LEU A 55 17.36 -3.59 -28.27
CA LEU A 55 16.63 -4.67 -27.62
C LEU A 55 15.24 -4.21 -27.16
N VAL A 56 14.25 -5.10 -27.29
CA VAL A 56 12.85 -4.87 -26.90
C VAL A 56 12.52 -5.66 -25.62
N PRO A 57 12.83 -5.13 -24.42
CA PRO A 57 12.52 -5.80 -23.16
C PRO A 57 11.02 -5.81 -22.87
N PHE A 58 10.54 -6.87 -22.20
CA PHE A 58 9.15 -7.02 -21.74
C PHE A 58 8.67 -5.86 -20.87
N LYS A 59 9.61 -5.18 -20.20
CA LYS A 59 9.40 -3.89 -19.55
C LYS A 59 10.64 -3.02 -19.76
N ARG A 60 10.50 -1.85 -20.39
CA ARG A 60 11.57 -0.85 -20.50
C ARG A 60 12.13 -0.52 -19.09
N PRO A 61 13.47 -0.49 -18.91
CA PRO A 61 14.07 -0.06 -17.66
C PRO A 61 13.85 1.44 -17.42
N THR A 62 14.08 1.90 -16.19
CA THR A 62 13.98 3.33 -15.81
C THR A 62 15.31 4.09 -15.92
N GLN A 63 16.37 3.40 -16.32
CA GLN A 63 17.73 3.87 -16.56
C GLN A 63 18.27 3.11 -17.77
N GLN A 64 19.30 3.64 -18.43
CA GLN A 64 20.01 2.91 -19.49
C GLN A 64 20.68 1.67 -18.88
N ALA A 65 20.62 0.53 -19.58
CA ALA A 65 21.08 -0.77 -19.10
C ALA A 65 21.74 -1.54 -20.24
N LYS A 66 22.82 -2.28 -19.96
CA LYS A 66 23.58 -2.99 -21.00
C LYS A 66 22.81 -4.23 -21.48
N GLY A 67 23.00 -4.63 -22.75
CA GLY A 67 22.26 -5.74 -23.35
C GLY A 67 22.42 -7.07 -22.59
N ASN A 68 23.63 -7.35 -22.11
CA ASN A 68 23.96 -8.51 -21.29
C ASN A 68 23.31 -8.55 -19.89
N GLU A 69 22.62 -7.48 -19.46
CA GLU A 69 21.76 -7.53 -18.27
C GLU A 69 20.43 -8.26 -18.51
N PHE A 70 20.05 -8.52 -19.77
CA PHE A 70 18.75 -9.08 -20.12
C PHE A 70 18.82 -10.56 -20.52
N ILE A 71 17.86 -11.34 -20.04
CA ILE A 71 17.72 -12.78 -20.29
C ILE A 71 16.25 -13.09 -20.65
N PRO A 72 15.98 -13.89 -21.69
CA PRO A 72 14.62 -14.31 -22.05
C PRO A 72 14.02 -15.30 -21.03
N CYS A 73 12.71 -15.21 -20.81
CA CYS A 73 11.98 -16.20 -20.01
C CYS A 73 11.61 -17.43 -20.84
N GLU A 74 12.19 -18.58 -20.52
CA GLU A 74 11.95 -19.90 -21.12
C GLU A 74 10.47 -20.18 -21.48
N TYR A 75 9.51 -19.92 -20.58
CA TYR A 75 8.10 -20.25 -20.83
C TYR A 75 7.33 -19.23 -21.69
N CYS A 76 7.78 -17.98 -21.79
CA CYS A 76 6.98 -16.90 -22.41
C CYS A 76 7.72 -16.02 -23.41
N LEU A 77 9.01 -16.26 -23.62
CA LEU A 77 9.93 -15.60 -24.54
C LEU A 77 10.07 -14.07 -24.36
N GLY A 78 9.46 -13.49 -23.33
CA GLY A 78 9.67 -12.10 -22.95
C GLY A 78 11.09 -11.90 -22.41
N LEU A 79 11.74 -10.82 -22.82
CA LEU A 79 13.10 -10.46 -22.39
C LEU A 79 13.05 -9.65 -21.07
N PHE A 80 13.72 -10.11 -20.01
CA PHE A 80 13.70 -9.50 -18.66
C PHE A 80 15.11 -9.20 -18.15
N ASN A 81 15.28 -8.14 -17.35
CA ASN A 81 16.55 -7.94 -16.63
C ASN A 81 16.80 -9.10 -15.63
N ARG A 82 18.01 -9.66 -15.65
CA ARG A 82 18.48 -10.82 -14.88
C ARG A 82 18.12 -10.74 -13.39
N LYS A 83 18.22 -9.54 -12.79
CA LYS A 83 17.96 -9.29 -11.36
C LYS A 83 16.47 -9.47 -10.96
N VAL A 84 15.54 -9.51 -11.93
CA VAL A 84 14.09 -9.62 -11.68
C VAL A 84 13.39 -10.80 -12.39
N LEU A 85 14.07 -11.50 -13.31
CA LEU A 85 13.51 -12.64 -14.07
C LEU A 85 12.93 -13.73 -13.16
N TRP A 86 13.59 -14.09 -12.06
CA TRP A 86 13.12 -15.11 -11.11
C TRP A 86 11.70 -14.83 -10.56
N ARG A 87 11.37 -13.54 -10.35
CA ARG A 87 10.06 -13.10 -9.84
C ARG A 87 8.97 -13.25 -10.90
N HIS A 88 9.33 -13.05 -12.17
CA HIS A 88 8.44 -13.36 -13.28
C HIS A 88 8.25 -14.87 -13.43
N ILE A 89 9.32 -15.68 -13.37
CA ILE A 89 9.24 -17.15 -13.48
C ILE A 89 8.28 -17.76 -12.45
N ARG A 90 8.36 -17.34 -11.17
CA ARG A 90 7.42 -17.75 -10.10
C ARG A 90 5.95 -17.40 -10.36
N THR A 91 5.65 -16.51 -11.31
CA THR A 91 4.29 -16.05 -11.65
C THR A 91 3.96 -16.20 -13.14
N CYS A 92 4.77 -16.95 -13.90
CA CYS A 92 4.64 -17.04 -15.34
C CYS A 92 3.50 -18.00 -15.73
N LYS A 93 2.43 -17.46 -16.30
CA LYS A 93 1.22 -18.21 -16.71
C LYS A 93 1.42 -19.24 -17.82
N ARG A 94 2.62 -19.37 -18.38
CA ARG A 94 2.99 -20.45 -19.31
C ARG A 94 3.74 -21.60 -18.64
N LYS A 95 4.34 -21.40 -17.45
CA LYS A 95 4.99 -22.48 -16.68
C LYS A 95 3.99 -23.57 -16.30
N SER A 96 2.77 -23.19 -15.91
CA SER A 96 1.68 -24.14 -15.64
C SER A 96 1.03 -24.75 -16.89
N LYS A 97 1.62 -24.56 -18.08
CA LYS A 97 1.17 -25.19 -19.34
C LYS A 97 2.26 -26.04 -20.00
N SER A 98 3.53 -25.77 -19.76
CA SER A 98 4.64 -26.64 -20.22
C SER A 98 4.79 -27.89 -19.35
N VAL A 99 4.51 -27.80 -18.05
CA VAL A 99 4.59 -28.94 -17.10
C VAL A 99 3.44 -29.96 -17.29
N ALA A 100 2.53 -29.74 -18.24
CA ALA A 100 1.38 -30.59 -18.49
C ALA A 100 1.62 -31.71 -19.54
N GLN A 101 2.86 -31.93 -19.99
CA GLN A 101 3.19 -32.98 -20.96
C GLN A 101 4.40 -33.81 -20.51
N LYS A 102 4.09 -35.04 -20.06
CA LYS A 102 4.95 -36.15 -19.61
C LYS A 102 5.78 -35.93 -18.31
N PRO A 103 5.86 -36.95 -17.43
CA PRO A 103 6.79 -36.99 -16.31
C PRO A 103 8.13 -37.63 -16.72
N GLY A 104 9.21 -37.33 -15.99
CA GLY A 104 10.48 -38.02 -16.11
C GLY A 104 11.70 -37.12 -15.85
N GLU A 105 12.65 -37.69 -15.10
CA GLU A 105 14.08 -37.33 -15.01
C GLU A 105 14.52 -35.96 -14.47
N ASN A 106 15.59 -36.02 -13.66
CA ASN A 106 16.38 -34.87 -13.26
C ASN A 106 17.31 -34.46 -14.40
N ARG A 107 17.50 -33.15 -14.66
CA ARG A 107 18.77 -32.68 -15.21
C ARG A 107 19.21 -31.36 -14.59
N VAL A 108 20.47 -31.36 -14.13
CA VAL A 108 21.15 -30.23 -13.47
C VAL A 108 21.66 -29.24 -14.52
N GLN A 109 21.95 -28.01 -14.08
CA GLN A 109 22.54 -26.94 -14.89
C GLN A 109 23.92 -27.32 -15.44
N SER A 110 24.16 -27.14 -16.75
CA SER A 110 25.50 -26.87 -17.29
C SER A 110 25.46 -26.21 -18.67
N MET A 111 26.41 -25.29 -18.89
CA MET A 111 26.92 -24.81 -20.20
C MET A 111 25.90 -24.06 -21.12
N CYS A 112 26.33 -23.26 -22.10
CA CYS A 112 27.69 -23.05 -22.64
C CYS A 112 28.26 -21.64 -22.39
N ILE A 113 29.60 -21.60 -22.35
CA ILE A 113 30.44 -20.45 -22.74
C ILE A 113 30.92 -20.75 -24.16
N TYR A 114 31.18 -19.72 -24.98
CA TYR A 114 32.01 -19.89 -26.19
C TYR A 114 32.79 -18.61 -26.53
N THR A 115 33.92 -18.74 -27.24
CA THR A 115 34.96 -17.69 -27.34
C THR A 115 35.69 -17.68 -28.69
N GLY A 116 35.53 -16.61 -29.46
CA GLY A 116 36.37 -16.24 -30.63
C GLY A 116 36.26 -17.12 -31.88
N PRO A 117 36.99 -16.81 -32.98
CA PRO A 117 37.84 -15.63 -33.24
C PRO A 117 37.35 -14.73 -34.41
N VAL A 118 38.17 -13.75 -34.83
CA VAL A 118 37.96 -12.82 -35.98
C VAL A 118 38.97 -13.14 -37.10
N PRO A 119 38.75 -12.78 -38.38
CA PRO A 119 39.57 -11.69 -38.96
C PRO A 119 38.93 -10.83 -40.09
N ALA A 120 39.42 -9.58 -40.21
CA ALA A 120 39.58 -8.77 -41.45
C ALA A 120 38.34 -8.36 -42.31
N GLN A 121 38.29 -7.25 -43.06
CA GLN A 121 39.09 -5.99 -43.15
C GLN A 121 38.30 -4.92 -44.00
N ILE A 122 38.88 -3.73 -44.20
CA ILE A 122 38.51 -2.65 -45.17
C ILE A 122 37.23 -1.83 -44.84
N SER A 123 37.16 -0.50 -45.01
CA SER A 123 38.09 0.64 -44.76
C SER A 123 37.28 1.97 -44.80
N ASP A 124 37.88 3.11 -44.41
CA ASP A 124 37.66 4.49 -44.91
C ASP A 124 36.24 5.14 -44.90
N ALA A 125 36.03 6.45 -44.67
CA ALA A 125 36.91 7.56 -44.25
C ALA A 125 36.07 8.74 -43.66
N MET A 126 36.77 9.83 -43.33
CA MET A 126 36.42 11.25 -43.05
C MET A 126 35.03 11.78 -43.55
N THR A 127 34.44 12.88 -43.04
CA THR A 127 35.02 14.09 -42.39
C THR A 127 34.01 14.82 -41.47
N GLU A 128 34.51 15.84 -40.77
CA GLU A 128 33.82 16.97 -40.11
C GLU A 128 33.14 17.92 -41.18
N SER A 129 32.47 19.05 -40.89
CA SER A 129 32.21 19.81 -39.64
C SER A 129 30.88 20.64 -39.74
N ASP A 130 30.60 21.39 -38.67
CA ASP A 130 29.72 22.56 -38.44
C ASP A 130 28.84 23.20 -39.56
N GLY A 131 27.77 23.88 -39.11
CA GLY A 131 26.93 24.74 -39.97
C GLY A 131 25.76 25.39 -39.24
N ASP A 132 26.01 26.49 -38.52
CA ASP A 132 24.98 27.25 -37.79
C ASP A 132 24.21 28.22 -38.71
N THR A 133 23.03 28.67 -38.26
CA THR A 133 22.37 29.99 -38.49
C THR A 133 20.88 29.92 -38.81
N ARG A 134 20.14 30.84 -38.17
CA ARG A 134 18.69 31.10 -38.28
C ARG A 134 18.28 31.64 -39.65
N TYR A 135 16.99 31.48 -39.99
CA TYR A 135 16.21 32.62 -40.53
C TYR A 135 14.80 32.69 -39.92
N GLN A 136 14.21 33.87 -39.90
CA GLN A 136 12.86 34.13 -39.36
C GLN A 136 11.83 34.36 -40.48
N THR A 137 10.64 33.79 -40.34
CA THR A 137 9.34 34.45 -40.60
C THR A 137 8.25 33.74 -39.77
N GLY A 138 7.12 34.34 -39.40
CA GLY A 138 6.75 35.76 -39.55
C GLY A 138 5.34 35.97 -40.11
N ARG A 139 4.27 35.72 -39.34
CA ARG A 139 2.90 36.18 -39.68
C ARG A 139 2.00 36.38 -38.44
N LYS A 140 1.50 37.61 -38.27
CA LYS A 140 0.37 37.97 -37.38
C LYS A 140 -0.91 38.19 -38.21
N ARG A 141 -2.08 37.93 -37.61
CA ARG A 141 -3.37 38.65 -37.77
C ARG A 141 -4.28 38.14 -36.64
N GLN A 142 -4.57 38.94 -35.61
CA GLN A 142 -5.49 40.08 -35.52
C GLN A 142 -6.95 39.69 -35.27
N SER A 143 -7.52 40.27 -34.20
CA SER A 143 -8.93 40.26 -33.82
C SER A 143 -9.54 41.65 -34.02
N PRO A 144 -10.88 41.78 -33.99
CA PRO A 144 -11.57 43.00 -33.54
C PRO A 144 -12.54 42.75 -32.35
N ALA A 145 -13.24 43.80 -31.87
CA ALA A 145 -14.04 43.85 -30.64
C ALA A 145 -15.20 44.89 -30.77
N ASP A 146 -16.14 45.16 -29.83
CA ASP A 146 -16.28 44.75 -28.41
C ASP A 146 -17.64 44.08 -28.08
N SER A 147 -18.77 44.69 -27.66
CA SER A 147 -19.18 46.10 -27.41
C SER A 147 -20.18 46.19 -26.23
N LEU A 148 -20.67 47.40 -25.88
CA LEU A 148 -21.46 47.71 -24.65
C LEU A 148 -22.99 47.66 -24.83
N ASN A 149 -23.75 47.42 -23.73
CA ASN A 149 -24.96 48.18 -23.32
C ASN A 149 -25.63 47.68 -22.02
N VAL A 150 -26.26 48.59 -21.25
CA VAL A 150 -27.11 48.38 -20.03
C VAL A 150 -28.07 49.59 -19.84
N PRO A 151 -29.38 49.38 -19.61
CA PRO A 151 -30.10 49.95 -18.42
C PRO A 151 -30.79 48.83 -17.57
N ALA A 152 -31.01 48.96 -16.24
CA ALA A 152 -32.12 49.64 -15.51
C ALA A 152 -33.53 49.05 -15.79
N CYS A 153 -34.46 48.79 -14.85
CA CYS A 153 -34.62 49.06 -13.40
C CYS A 153 -35.44 47.89 -12.72
N ASP A 154 -36.15 47.89 -11.57
CA ASP A 154 -36.48 48.86 -10.48
C ASP A 154 -36.85 48.17 -9.10
N SER A 155 -37.85 48.70 -8.37
CA SER A 155 -38.42 48.42 -7.02
C SER A 155 -39.17 47.06 -6.88
N THR A 156 -39.55 46.50 -5.71
CA THR A 156 -40.22 47.09 -4.51
C THR A 156 -40.03 46.21 -3.23
N VAL A 157 -40.43 46.71 -2.04
CA VAL A 157 -40.52 45.99 -0.74
C VAL A 157 -42.01 45.71 -0.37
N PRO A 158 -42.37 44.78 0.55
CA PRO A 158 -42.32 45.02 2.01
C PRO A 158 -42.00 43.78 2.90
N ASP A 159 -41.92 44.01 4.22
CA ASP A 159 -42.18 43.18 5.44
C ASP A 159 -41.91 41.65 5.49
N GLN A 160 -41.46 41.03 6.59
CA GLN A 160 -41.66 41.12 8.06
C GLN A 160 -42.87 40.36 8.64
N MET A 161 -42.55 39.49 9.63
CA MET A 161 -43.45 38.71 10.51
C MET A 161 -44.34 37.65 9.79
N THR A 162 -44.88 36.61 10.43
CA THR A 162 -44.86 36.19 11.85
C THR A 162 -44.69 34.66 11.98
N PHE A 163 -44.74 34.12 13.21
CA PHE A 163 -44.78 32.67 13.49
C PHE A 163 -46.09 32.00 13.02
N GLY A 164 -46.00 30.70 12.75
CA GLY A 164 -47.13 29.77 12.71
C GLY A 164 -46.66 28.40 13.15
N ASP A 165 -47.06 27.97 14.35
CA ASP A 165 -46.82 26.62 14.87
C ASP A 165 -48.04 25.74 14.58
N SER A 166 -47.79 24.47 14.21
CA SER A 166 -48.81 23.47 13.87
C SER A 166 -48.13 22.09 13.85
N GLY A 167 -47.97 21.50 15.02
CA GLY A 167 -47.32 20.19 15.16
C GLY A 167 -48.29 19.02 14.93
N GLU A 168 -48.00 18.17 13.95
CA GLU A 168 -48.55 16.82 13.88
C GLU A 168 -47.55 15.81 14.45
N LYS A 169 -48.02 14.96 15.37
CA LYS A 169 -47.22 13.91 16.01
C LYS A 169 -47.55 12.55 15.37
N GLU A 170 -46.66 12.04 14.52
CA GLU A 170 -46.65 10.61 14.23
C GLU A 170 -45.85 9.84 15.29
N GLN A 171 -46.30 8.62 15.61
CA GLN A 171 -45.87 7.88 16.80
C GLN A 171 -44.81 6.81 16.48
N CYS A 172 -44.13 6.32 17.52
CA CYS A 172 -42.94 5.47 17.41
C CYS A 172 -43.20 4.10 16.74
N SER A 173 -42.32 3.72 15.82
CA SER A 173 -42.11 2.32 15.40
C SER A 173 -40.68 1.90 15.79
N SER A 174 -40.56 1.13 16.88
CA SER A 174 -39.28 0.61 17.38
C SER A 174 -38.72 -0.48 16.47
N GLN A 175 -37.62 -0.21 15.77
CA GLN A 175 -36.80 -1.18 15.04
C GLN A 175 -35.31 -0.93 15.35
N ASP A 176 -34.48 -1.97 15.26
CA ASP A 176 -33.09 -1.98 15.72
C ASP A 176 -32.28 -0.74 15.32
N THR A 177 -31.71 -0.05 16.30
CA THR A 177 -30.82 1.11 16.10
C THR A 177 -29.43 0.68 15.63
N HIS A 178 -29.36 0.07 14.45
CA HIS A 178 -28.09 -0.21 13.78
C HIS A 178 -27.42 1.13 13.41
N GLU A 179 -26.22 1.39 13.94
CA GLU A 179 -25.39 2.55 13.59
C GLU A 179 -25.31 2.73 12.06
N SER A 180 -25.82 3.86 11.53
CA SER A 180 -26.07 4.04 10.09
C SER A 180 -25.39 5.30 9.52
N ILE A 181 -24.06 5.39 9.68
CA ILE A 181 -23.29 6.45 9.03
C ILE A 181 -23.29 6.26 7.51
N VAL A 182 -23.99 7.14 6.79
CA VAL A 182 -24.21 7.07 5.33
C VAL A 182 -23.65 8.28 4.59
N VAL A 183 -23.54 8.15 3.27
CA VAL A 183 -23.16 9.22 2.34
C VAL A 183 -24.19 9.27 1.21
N GLY A 184 -24.94 10.37 1.13
CA GLY A 184 -26.03 10.54 0.17
C GLY A 184 -25.56 10.60 -1.29
N ALA A 185 -26.36 10.04 -2.19
CA ALA A 185 -26.07 9.96 -3.62
C ALA A 185 -26.24 11.32 -4.33
N SER A 186 -25.65 11.47 -5.52
CA SER A 186 -25.95 12.58 -6.42
C SER A 186 -27.20 12.25 -7.25
N HIS A 187 -28.34 12.83 -6.88
CA HIS A 187 -29.60 12.60 -7.59
C HIS A 187 -29.63 13.28 -8.97
N LYS A 188 -30.39 12.66 -9.87
CA LYS A 188 -30.85 13.26 -11.11
C LYS A 188 -32.39 13.30 -11.09
N LYS A 189 -32.96 14.34 -11.70
CA LYS A 189 -34.36 14.38 -12.14
C LYS A 189 -34.32 14.68 -13.63
N ASP A 190 -35.09 13.96 -14.44
CA ASP A 190 -35.22 14.21 -15.88
C ASP A 190 -33.85 14.23 -16.61
N GLY A 191 -32.96 13.32 -16.21
CA GLY A 191 -31.56 13.25 -16.66
C GLY A 191 -30.62 14.34 -16.11
N ILE A 192 -31.15 15.49 -15.71
CA ILE A 192 -30.45 16.66 -15.18
C ILE A 192 -30.01 16.42 -13.72
N ARG A 193 -28.84 16.94 -13.34
CA ARG A 193 -28.30 16.78 -11.98
C ARG A 193 -28.96 17.74 -11.00
N VAL A 194 -29.50 17.21 -9.89
CA VAL A 194 -30.02 18.02 -8.78
C VAL A 194 -28.87 18.54 -7.91
N TYR A 195 -28.89 19.84 -7.57
CA TYR A 195 -27.85 20.51 -6.78
C TYR A 195 -28.27 20.74 -5.30
N ASN A 196 -28.98 19.77 -4.71
CA ASN A 196 -29.51 19.80 -3.33
C ASN A 196 -28.46 19.61 -2.20
N LYS A 197 -27.18 19.86 -2.47
CA LYS A 197 -26.11 19.60 -1.49
C LYS A 197 -25.95 20.78 -0.53
N ARG A 198 -26.38 20.61 0.72
CA ARG A 198 -26.08 21.54 1.83
C ARG A 198 -24.64 21.36 2.34
N HIS A 199 -24.17 22.35 3.07
CA HIS A 199 -22.84 22.45 3.65
C HIS A 199 -22.92 23.11 5.01
N TYR A 200 -22.22 22.59 6.01
CA TYR A 200 -22.28 23.09 7.39
C TYR A 200 -21.32 24.26 7.58
N CYS A 201 -21.81 25.34 8.20
CA CYS A 201 -20.99 26.51 8.52
C CYS A 201 -20.00 26.20 9.65
N LEU A 202 -18.83 26.84 9.63
CA LEU A 202 -17.82 26.67 10.67
C LEU A 202 -18.18 27.39 11.99
N TYR A 203 -18.89 28.52 11.91
CA TYR A 203 -19.05 29.44 13.06
C TYR A 203 -20.43 29.35 13.74
N CYS A 204 -21.48 28.98 12.99
CA CYS A 204 -22.84 28.82 13.52
C CYS A 204 -23.43 27.41 13.30
N SER A 205 -22.66 26.47 12.75
CA SER A 205 -23.06 25.09 12.42
C SER A 205 -24.29 24.92 11.50
N ARG A 206 -24.90 26.01 10.98
CA ARG A 206 -26.12 25.92 10.15
C ARG A 206 -25.86 25.28 8.77
N PRO A 207 -26.80 24.47 8.23
CA PRO A 207 -26.63 23.77 6.94
C PRO A 207 -27.07 24.63 5.73
N CYS A 208 -26.11 25.32 5.11
CA CYS A 208 -26.33 26.29 4.03
C CYS A 208 -26.03 25.73 2.63
N ALA A 209 -26.88 26.00 1.65
CA ALA A 209 -26.64 25.62 0.24
C ALA A 209 -25.67 26.57 -0.50
N LYS A 210 -25.63 27.85 -0.12
CA LYS A 210 -24.81 28.90 -0.79
C LYS A 210 -23.75 29.46 0.18
N MET A 211 -22.89 28.59 0.74
CA MET A 211 -21.96 28.91 1.83
C MET A 211 -21.22 30.25 1.69
N ALA A 212 -20.68 30.57 0.51
CA ALA A 212 -19.97 31.83 0.28
C ALA A 212 -20.82 33.09 0.59
N ARG A 213 -22.10 33.10 0.20
CA ARG A 213 -23.04 34.20 0.46
C ARG A 213 -23.44 34.27 1.94
N HIS A 214 -23.51 33.12 2.63
CA HIS A 214 -23.78 33.09 4.07
C HIS A 214 -22.60 33.65 4.88
N LEU A 215 -21.37 33.25 4.55
CA LEU A 215 -20.16 33.80 5.15
C LEU A 215 -20.07 35.32 4.93
N GLU A 216 -20.29 35.78 3.69
CA GLU A 216 -20.30 37.20 3.28
C GLU A 216 -21.50 38.02 3.83
N LYS A 217 -22.44 37.41 4.56
CA LYS A 217 -23.59 38.12 5.18
C LYS A 217 -23.70 37.99 6.70
N ALA A 218 -23.08 36.99 7.32
CA ALA A 218 -23.28 36.67 8.74
C ALA A 218 -21.98 36.48 9.53
N HIS A 219 -20.84 36.37 8.84
CA HIS A 219 -19.54 36.02 9.43
C HIS A 219 -18.38 36.77 8.77
N GLU A 220 -18.63 37.97 8.21
CA GLU A 220 -17.58 38.77 7.56
C GLU A 220 -16.50 39.25 8.55
N ASP A 221 -16.90 39.40 9.83
CA ASP A 221 -16.06 39.73 10.97
C ASP A 221 -14.99 38.68 11.29
N LYS A 222 -15.20 37.41 10.87
CA LYS A 222 -14.28 36.32 11.20
C LYS A 222 -13.02 36.43 10.36
N ALA A 223 -11.86 36.52 11.00
CA ALA A 223 -10.59 36.86 10.35
C ALA A 223 -10.23 36.03 9.10
N ASP A 224 -10.55 34.73 9.04
CA ASP A 224 -10.33 33.92 7.82
C ASP A 224 -11.41 34.10 6.74
N VAL A 225 -12.61 34.58 7.09
CA VAL A 225 -13.62 35.08 6.13
C VAL A 225 -13.22 36.46 5.61
N ALA A 226 -12.88 37.43 6.45
CA ALA A 226 -12.38 38.74 6.03
C ALA A 226 -11.21 38.61 5.05
N LYS A 227 -10.22 37.75 5.39
CA LYS A 227 -9.09 37.38 4.52
C LYS A 227 -9.48 36.59 3.26
N ALA A 228 -10.69 36.04 3.18
CA ALA A 228 -11.24 35.48 1.95
C ALA A 228 -11.96 36.55 1.11
N LEU A 229 -12.62 37.52 1.75
CA LEU A 229 -13.38 38.59 1.11
C LEU A 229 -12.49 39.68 0.51
N SER A 230 -11.34 39.97 1.10
CA SER A 230 -10.36 40.95 0.57
C SER A 230 -9.76 40.58 -0.79
N PHE A 231 -9.82 39.32 -1.19
CA PHE A 231 -9.49 38.91 -2.56
C PHE A 231 -10.64 39.24 -3.53
N PRO A 232 -10.35 39.67 -4.78
CA PRO A 232 -11.39 40.01 -5.76
C PRO A 232 -12.43 38.91 -5.97
N LYS A 233 -13.69 39.31 -6.20
CA LYS A 233 -14.78 38.37 -6.51
C LYS A 233 -14.41 37.52 -7.73
N ARG A 234 -14.82 36.24 -7.72
CA ARG A 234 -14.47 35.18 -8.71
C ARG A 234 -13.01 34.69 -8.75
N SER A 235 -12.04 35.36 -8.10
CA SER A 235 -10.61 34.97 -8.07
C SER A 235 -10.38 33.51 -7.60
N LYS A 236 -9.22 32.94 -7.93
CA LYS A 236 -8.83 31.58 -7.50
C LYS A 236 -8.54 31.57 -6.00
N GLU A 237 -8.03 32.69 -5.48
CA GLU A 237 -7.53 32.92 -4.14
C GLU A 237 -8.71 32.98 -3.15
N ARG A 238 -9.69 33.86 -3.39
CA ARG A 238 -10.97 33.91 -2.68
C ARG A 238 -11.64 32.53 -2.65
N ARG A 239 -11.65 31.83 -3.78
CA ARG A 239 -12.22 30.49 -3.91
C ARG A 239 -11.49 29.46 -3.05
N HIS A 240 -10.16 29.44 -3.06
CA HIS A 240 -9.35 28.54 -2.22
C HIS A 240 -9.50 28.81 -0.71
N GLN A 241 -9.72 30.06 -0.29
CA GLN A 241 -10.03 30.39 1.11
C GLN A 241 -11.44 29.91 1.50
N LEU A 242 -12.48 30.32 0.76
CA LEU A 242 -13.87 29.93 1.02
C LEU A 242 -14.09 28.40 0.93
N ASP A 243 -13.42 27.72 0.00
CA ASP A 243 -13.42 26.26 -0.11
C ASP A 243 -12.86 25.59 1.16
N TYR A 244 -11.86 26.20 1.80
CA TYR A 244 -11.23 25.66 3.02
C TYR A 244 -12.09 25.92 4.26
N ILE A 245 -12.64 27.11 4.44
CA ILE A 245 -13.58 27.43 5.54
C ILE A 245 -14.80 26.50 5.48
N ARG A 246 -15.40 26.34 4.29
CA ARG A 246 -16.47 25.38 4.05
C ARG A 246 -16.02 23.95 4.40
N ASN A 247 -14.82 23.54 4.02
CA ASN A 247 -14.32 22.21 4.37
C ASN A 247 -14.10 22.02 5.88
N ARG A 248 -13.64 23.05 6.62
CA ARG A 248 -13.54 23.03 8.10
C ARG A 248 -14.93 22.80 8.73
N GLY A 249 -15.96 23.55 8.30
CA GLY A 249 -17.33 23.39 8.80
C GLY A 249 -17.93 22.01 8.51
N ASN A 250 -17.77 21.49 7.29
CA ASN A 250 -18.18 20.09 7.01
C ASN A 250 -17.36 19.07 7.80
N TYR A 251 -16.08 19.33 8.08
CA TYR A 251 -15.24 18.42 8.86
C TYR A 251 -15.72 18.34 10.31
N ALA A 252 -16.12 19.46 10.92
CA ALA A 252 -16.71 19.47 12.27
C ALA A 252 -18.03 18.66 12.31
N HIS A 253 -18.96 18.90 11.38
CA HIS A 253 -20.17 18.09 11.22
C HIS A 253 -19.86 16.60 11.02
N ASN A 254 -18.90 16.29 10.14
CA ASN A 254 -18.49 14.91 9.87
C ASN A 254 -17.81 14.25 11.08
N ALA A 255 -17.18 15.01 11.98
CA ALA A 255 -16.62 14.47 13.22
C ALA A 255 -17.76 14.10 14.19
N ALA A 256 -18.70 15.01 14.43
CA ALA A 256 -19.87 14.75 15.27
C ALA A 256 -20.71 13.55 14.78
N VAL A 257 -20.93 13.41 13.47
CA VAL A 257 -21.61 12.24 12.87
C VAL A 257 -20.79 10.94 12.98
N MET A 258 -19.45 11.04 13.03
CA MET A 258 -18.56 9.89 13.29
C MET A 258 -18.47 9.52 14.78
N GLU A 259 -18.76 10.46 15.68
CA GLU A 259 -18.77 10.27 17.14
C GLU A 259 -20.13 9.77 17.64
N SER A 260 -21.23 10.21 17.03
CA SER A 260 -22.62 9.81 17.36
C SER A 260 -23.11 8.52 16.68
N GLY A 261 -22.27 7.86 15.87
CA GLY A 261 -22.60 6.58 15.21
C GLY A 261 -23.67 6.65 14.10
N ASN A 262 -24.29 7.81 13.84
CA ASN A 262 -25.46 7.91 12.96
C ASN A 262 -25.52 9.24 12.17
N GLY A 263 -26.00 9.21 10.92
CA GLY A 263 -26.29 10.39 10.10
C GLY A 263 -25.61 10.45 8.71
N GLU A 264 -25.92 11.49 7.93
CA GLU A 264 -25.27 11.74 6.62
C GLU A 264 -23.95 12.53 6.79
N LEU A 265 -22.84 11.94 6.36
CA LEU A 265 -21.59 12.67 6.17
C LEU A 265 -21.65 13.52 4.90
N VAL A 266 -21.08 14.72 4.93
CA VAL A 266 -20.96 15.62 3.77
C VAL A 266 -19.62 15.40 3.05
N PRO A 267 -19.59 14.69 1.91
CA PRO A 267 -18.37 14.46 1.14
C PRO A 267 -18.00 15.70 0.33
N PHE A 268 -16.74 15.80 -0.11
CA PHE A 268 -16.32 16.82 -1.08
C PHE A 268 -17.13 16.69 -2.38
N LYS A 269 -17.20 15.48 -2.93
CA LYS A 269 -18.07 15.09 -4.06
C LYS A 269 -18.97 13.91 -3.63
N ARG A 270 -20.30 14.05 -3.75
CA ARG A 270 -21.25 12.95 -3.50
C ARG A 270 -21.00 11.79 -4.49
N PRO A 271 -21.11 10.52 -4.05
CA PRO A 271 -21.06 9.35 -4.91
C PRO A 271 -22.30 9.26 -5.83
N THR A 272 -22.27 8.38 -6.84
CA THR A 272 -23.39 8.15 -7.76
C THR A 272 -24.48 7.23 -7.19
N GLN A 273 -24.13 6.39 -6.22
CA GLN A 273 -24.99 5.53 -5.43
C GLN A 273 -24.75 5.85 -3.95
N GLN A 274 -25.69 5.52 -3.06
CA GLN A 274 -25.47 5.64 -1.62
C GLN A 274 -24.25 4.81 -1.20
N ALA A 275 -23.46 5.29 -0.25
CA ALA A 275 -22.25 4.61 0.22
C ALA A 275 -22.11 4.69 1.74
N LYS A 276 -21.48 3.68 2.34
CA LYS A 276 -21.21 3.65 3.79
C LYS A 276 -20.16 4.70 4.17
N GLY A 277 -20.29 5.34 5.33
CA GLY A 277 -19.34 6.36 5.80
C GLY A 277 -17.90 5.87 5.87
N ASN A 278 -17.71 4.60 6.22
CA ASN A 278 -16.41 3.93 6.23
C ASN A 278 -15.73 3.77 4.85
N GLU A 279 -16.38 4.15 3.74
CA GLU A 279 -15.71 4.31 2.45
C GLU A 279 -14.92 5.64 2.32
N PHE A 280 -15.08 6.59 3.25
CA PHE A 280 -14.54 7.94 3.12
C PHE A 280 -13.50 8.30 4.20
N ILE A 281 -12.56 9.19 3.86
CA ILE A 281 -11.53 9.74 4.75
C ILE A 281 -11.35 11.25 4.45
N PRO A 282 -11.28 12.13 5.47
CA PRO A 282 -10.93 13.54 5.28
C PRO A 282 -9.47 13.72 4.84
N CYS A 283 -9.22 14.64 3.90
CA CYS A 283 -7.86 14.97 3.50
C CYS A 283 -7.16 15.78 4.60
N LYS A 284 -6.08 15.23 5.18
CA LYS A 284 -5.31 15.86 6.28
C LYS A 284 -4.76 17.28 6.02
N TYR A 285 -4.87 17.79 4.80
CA TYR A 285 -4.42 19.13 4.40
C TYR A 285 -5.56 20.12 4.15
N CYS A 286 -6.68 19.68 3.55
CA CYS A 286 -7.78 20.56 3.18
C CYS A 286 -9.11 20.22 3.87
N LEU A 287 -9.12 19.21 4.74
CA LEU A 287 -10.22 18.68 5.55
C LEU A 287 -11.47 18.19 4.79
N GLY A 288 -11.53 18.38 3.47
CA GLY A 288 -12.59 17.82 2.63
C GLY A 288 -12.62 16.28 2.69
N LEU A 289 -13.81 15.71 2.81
CA LEU A 289 -14.04 14.26 2.93
C LEU A 289 -14.05 13.59 1.54
N PHE A 290 -13.13 12.65 1.28
CA PHE A 290 -12.99 11.95 -0.02
C PHE A 290 -13.16 10.44 0.11
N ASN A 291 -13.70 9.79 -0.91
CA ASN A 291 -13.73 8.33 -0.97
C ASN A 291 -12.29 7.76 -0.97
N ARG A 292 -12.04 6.73 -0.16
CA ARG A 292 -10.78 6.01 0.03
C ARG A 292 -10.11 5.64 -1.29
N LYS A 293 -10.88 5.29 -2.32
CA LYS A 293 -10.39 4.85 -3.64
C LYS A 293 -9.67 5.98 -4.41
N VAL A 294 -10.00 7.25 -4.17
CA VAL A 294 -9.50 8.42 -4.94
C VAL A 294 -8.66 9.44 -4.15
N LEU A 295 -8.68 9.43 -2.81
CA LEU A 295 -7.96 10.40 -1.96
C LEU A 295 -6.46 10.54 -2.30
N TRP A 296 -5.78 9.45 -2.67
CA TRP A 296 -4.37 9.45 -3.08
C TRP A 296 -4.07 10.35 -4.28
N ARG A 297 -5.04 10.51 -5.20
CA ARG A 297 -4.93 11.40 -6.37
C ARG A 297 -5.13 12.85 -5.96
N HIS A 298 -6.12 13.12 -5.11
CA HIS A 298 -6.35 14.47 -4.56
C HIS A 298 -5.13 15.00 -3.80
N ILE A 299 -4.48 14.20 -2.96
CA ILE A 299 -3.35 14.68 -2.14
C ILE A 299 -2.13 15.08 -2.97
N ARG A 300 -1.90 14.47 -4.15
CA ARG A 300 -0.84 14.90 -5.07
C ARG A 300 -1.03 16.35 -5.56
N THR A 301 -2.28 16.79 -5.69
CA THR A 301 -2.65 18.11 -6.24
C THR A 301 -3.36 19.01 -5.21
N CYS A 302 -3.28 18.68 -3.92
CA CYS A 302 -4.03 19.38 -2.88
C CYS A 302 -3.43 20.77 -2.63
N LYS A 303 -4.23 21.81 -2.88
CA LYS A 303 -3.81 23.23 -2.77
C LYS A 303 -3.41 23.68 -1.36
N ARG A 304 -3.74 22.90 -0.32
CA ARG A 304 -3.33 23.12 1.08
C ARG A 304 -2.14 22.26 1.53
N LYS A 305 -1.54 21.47 0.63
CA LYS A 305 -0.33 20.70 0.92
C LYS A 305 0.89 21.66 0.93
N PRO A 306 1.72 21.71 1.99
CA PRO A 306 2.95 22.50 1.99
C PRO A 306 3.94 22.00 0.92
N LYS A 307 4.64 22.93 0.25
CA LYS A 307 5.61 22.62 -0.82
C LYS A 307 6.75 21.71 -0.33
N SER A 308 7.21 21.90 0.90
CA SER A 308 8.31 21.15 1.54
C SER A 308 8.03 19.65 1.74
N VAL A 309 6.76 19.19 1.73
CA VAL A 309 6.45 17.79 2.03
C VAL A 309 6.60 16.92 0.77
N ALA A 310 7.81 16.40 0.55
CA ALA A 310 8.08 15.39 -0.47
C ALA A 310 7.18 14.15 -0.29
N GLN A 311 6.48 13.73 -1.36
CA GLN A 311 5.51 12.63 -1.27
C GLN A 311 6.15 11.30 -1.65
N LYS A 312 6.65 10.55 -0.64
CA LYS A 312 7.05 9.14 -0.84
C LYS A 312 5.86 8.33 -1.39
N PRO A 313 6.06 7.48 -2.42
CA PRO A 313 4.96 6.84 -3.16
C PRO A 313 4.17 5.82 -2.34
N GLY A 314 2.94 5.53 -2.78
CA GLY A 314 2.06 4.49 -2.21
C GLY A 314 0.63 4.97 -1.93
N LYS A 315 -0.37 4.18 -2.35
CA LYS A 315 -1.80 4.45 -2.09
C LYS A 315 -2.14 4.32 -0.60
N ASN A 316 -1.70 3.23 0.03
CA ASN A 316 -2.04 2.88 1.40
C ASN A 316 -1.43 3.90 2.40
N ARG A 317 -0.20 4.38 2.12
CA ARG A 317 0.46 5.45 2.90
C ARG A 317 -0.32 6.76 2.94
N VAL A 318 -1.08 7.07 1.89
CA VAL A 318 -1.97 8.24 1.90
C VAL A 318 -3.19 7.99 2.79
N GLN A 319 -3.79 6.81 2.71
CA GLN A 319 -4.96 6.45 3.52
C GLN A 319 -4.62 6.42 5.02
N SER A 320 -3.48 5.85 5.41
CA SER A 320 -3.04 5.80 6.82
C SER A 320 -2.83 7.19 7.42
N MET A 321 -2.04 8.05 6.74
CA MET A 321 -1.78 9.43 7.18
C MET A 321 -3.05 10.30 7.32
N CYS A 322 -4.17 9.89 6.73
CA CYS A 322 -5.44 10.63 6.78
C CYS A 322 -6.50 9.92 7.63
N THR A 323 -6.32 8.64 7.97
CA THR A 323 -7.16 7.96 8.98
C THR A 323 -6.87 8.51 10.38
N TYR A 324 -5.65 9.02 10.60
CA TYR A 324 -5.26 9.76 11.81
C TYR A 324 -5.93 11.16 11.93
N THR A 325 -6.62 11.65 10.90
CA THR A 325 -7.45 12.88 10.99
C THR A 325 -8.94 12.54 11.06
N GLY A 326 -9.29 11.61 11.94
CA GLY A 326 -10.64 11.41 12.45
C GLY A 326 -10.57 11.30 13.99
N PRO A 327 -11.70 11.22 14.69
CA PRO A 327 -11.71 11.02 16.14
C PRO A 327 -10.91 9.77 16.55
N VAL A 328 -10.31 9.84 17.73
CA VAL A 328 -9.66 8.69 18.38
C VAL A 328 -10.75 7.97 19.18
N PRO A 329 -10.96 6.65 19.02
CA PRO A 329 -11.91 5.91 19.85
C PRO A 329 -11.51 6.02 21.33
N ALA A 330 -12.45 6.33 22.22
CA ALA A 330 -12.16 6.65 23.62
C ALA A 330 -11.33 5.56 24.35
N GLN A 331 -11.58 4.29 24.02
CA GLN A 331 -10.88 3.12 24.55
C GLN A 331 -9.47 2.86 23.96
N ILE A 332 -8.94 3.72 23.08
CA ILE A 332 -7.64 3.50 22.41
C ILE A 332 -6.75 4.74 22.58
N SER A 333 -5.53 4.57 23.10
CA SER A 333 -4.59 5.68 23.24
C SER A 333 -4.26 6.32 21.88
N LYS A 334 -4.04 7.64 21.88
CA LYS A 334 -3.63 8.40 20.68
C LYS A 334 -2.38 7.83 19.98
N GLN A 335 -1.46 7.24 20.76
CA GLN A 335 -0.25 6.60 20.27
C GLN A 335 -0.58 5.27 19.55
N LEU A 336 -1.32 4.38 20.22
CA LEU A 336 -1.75 3.10 19.66
C LEU A 336 -2.65 3.30 18.44
N TRP A 337 -3.53 4.29 18.44
CA TRP A 337 -4.36 4.63 17.28
C TRP A 337 -3.51 5.07 16.08
N GLY A 338 -2.42 5.82 16.29
CA GLY A 338 -1.46 6.12 15.24
C GLY A 338 -0.80 4.85 14.66
N VAL A 339 -0.45 3.89 15.51
CA VAL A 339 0.12 2.59 15.11
C VAL A 339 -0.91 1.77 14.32
N ILE A 340 -2.14 1.63 14.79
CA ILE A 340 -3.23 0.93 14.08
C ILE A 340 -3.56 1.63 12.75
N CYS A 341 -3.66 2.96 12.72
CA CYS A 341 -3.91 3.74 11.51
C CYS A 341 -2.82 3.57 10.45
N SER A 342 -1.59 3.23 10.84
CA SER A 342 -0.47 2.96 9.91
C SER A 342 -0.52 1.58 9.23
N MET A 343 -1.44 0.69 9.63
CA MET A 343 -1.65 -0.60 8.97
C MET A 343 -2.39 -0.49 7.63
N ASN A 344 -2.38 -1.57 6.84
CA ASN A 344 -3.28 -1.70 5.68
C ASN A 344 -4.74 -1.79 6.15
N THR A 345 -5.68 -1.17 5.43
CA THR A 345 -7.11 -1.39 5.65
C THR A 345 -7.55 -2.69 4.97
N ASP A 346 -7.72 -3.74 5.76
CA ASP A 346 -8.16 -5.09 5.37
C ASP A 346 -9.00 -5.72 6.52
N PRO A 347 -9.61 -6.90 6.34
CA PRO A 347 -10.40 -7.54 7.40
C PRO A 347 -9.62 -7.82 8.69
N ILE A 348 -8.29 -7.97 8.63
CA ILE A 348 -7.44 -8.19 9.80
C ILE A 348 -7.38 -6.91 10.65
N THR A 349 -7.18 -5.74 10.03
CA THR A 349 -7.22 -4.46 10.76
C THR A 349 -8.62 -4.09 11.27
N ASN A 350 -9.69 -4.63 10.68
CA ASN A 350 -11.03 -4.50 11.27
C ASN A 350 -11.17 -5.34 12.55
N ILE A 351 -10.71 -6.60 12.54
CA ILE A 351 -10.69 -7.46 13.74
C ILE A 351 -9.85 -6.82 14.86
N ILE A 352 -8.65 -6.33 14.53
CA ILE A 352 -7.74 -5.62 15.46
C ILE A 352 -8.39 -4.39 16.13
N LYS A 353 -9.38 -3.76 15.49
CA LYS A 353 -10.10 -2.60 16.05
C LYS A 353 -11.31 -2.95 16.90
N SER A 354 -11.82 -4.18 16.80
CA SER A 354 -13.00 -4.66 17.52
C SER A 354 -12.67 -5.63 18.66
N ASP A 355 -11.45 -6.15 18.71
CA ASP A 355 -10.98 -7.08 19.74
C ASP A 355 -10.14 -6.33 20.78
N HIS A 356 -10.70 -6.10 21.97
CA HIS A 356 -10.05 -5.29 23.01
C HIS A 356 -8.74 -5.94 23.50
N VAL A 357 -8.69 -7.27 23.61
CA VAL A 357 -7.47 -7.98 24.05
C VAL A 357 -6.31 -7.76 23.08
N ILE A 358 -6.58 -7.61 21.78
CA ILE A 358 -5.57 -7.19 20.80
C ILE A 358 -5.14 -5.73 21.00
N THR A 359 -6.05 -4.80 21.28
CA THR A 359 -5.67 -3.39 21.52
C THR A 359 -4.85 -3.27 22.79
N ASP A 360 -5.24 -3.96 23.85
CA ASP A 360 -4.61 -3.89 25.16
C ASP A 360 -3.19 -4.48 25.09
N LEU A 361 -3.00 -5.65 24.46
CA LEU A 361 -1.66 -6.18 24.17
C LEU A 361 -0.84 -5.23 23.28
N GLY A 362 -1.49 -4.54 22.34
CA GLY A 362 -0.85 -3.52 21.51
C GLY A 362 -0.35 -2.32 22.30
N GLN A 363 -1.11 -1.87 23.32
CA GLN A 363 -0.69 -0.83 24.25
C GLN A 363 0.45 -1.32 25.15
N ASP A 364 0.34 -2.56 25.64
CA ASP A 364 1.31 -3.19 26.53
C ASP A 364 2.69 -3.35 25.88
N LEU A 365 2.73 -3.67 24.58
CA LEU A 365 3.95 -3.71 23.77
C LEU A 365 4.52 -2.30 23.47
N LEU A 366 3.69 -1.26 23.41
CA LEU A 366 4.16 0.14 23.31
C LEU A 366 4.73 0.64 24.63
N ASN A 367 4.11 0.27 25.76
CA ASN A 367 4.60 0.58 27.10
C ASN A 367 5.99 -0.04 27.32
N LYS A 368 6.18 -1.31 26.91
CA LYS A 368 7.42 -2.07 27.12
C LYS A 368 8.56 -1.71 26.17
N GLY A 369 8.29 -1.40 24.89
CA GLY A 369 9.31 -1.12 23.87
C GLY A 369 9.41 0.34 23.42
N GLY A 370 8.63 1.23 24.03
CA GLY A 370 8.57 2.66 23.71
C GLY A 370 8.07 2.99 22.30
N ASN A 371 8.15 4.27 21.94
CA ASN A 371 7.64 4.79 20.66
C ASN A 371 8.63 4.72 19.47
N SER A 372 9.67 3.90 19.57
CA SER A 372 10.66 3.74 18.48
C SER A 372 9.99 3.17 17.21
N THR A 373 10.51 3.55 16.04
CA THR A 373 9.99 3.05 14.75
C THR A 373 10.13 1.53 14.61
N LYS A 374 11.18 0.95 15.22
CA LYS A 374 11.43 -0.49 15.36
C LYS A 374 10.37 -1.16 16.24
N ASN A 375 10.07 -0.62 17.43
CA ASN A 375 9.02 -1.19 18.27
C ASN A 375 7.63 -1.06 17.64
N GLN A 376 7.28 0.10 17.11
CA GLN A 376 6.00 0.28 16.39
C GLN A 376 5.86 -0.70 15.20
N HIS A 377 6.96 -1.19 14.62
CA HIS A 377 6.90 -2.29 13.64
C HIS A 377 6.54 -3.62 14.29
N ASN A 378 7.26 -4.02 15.35
CA ASN A 378 6.99 -5.24 16.12
C ASN A 378 5.54 -5.29 16.62
N VAL A 379 5.05 -4.22 17.25
CA VAL A 379 3.65 -4.05 17.71
C VAL A 379 2.66 -4.35 16.57
N ARG A 380 2.87 -3.76 15.37
CA ARG A 380 1.99 -4.01 14.21
C ARG A 380 2.05 -5.45 13.71
N GLU A 381 3.22 -6.07 13.71
CA GLU A 381 3.35 -7.47 13.36
C GLU A 381 2.59 -8.35 14.35
N LYS A 382 2.80 -8.17 15.66
CA LYS A 382 2.15 -8.96 16.72
C LYS A 382 0.64 -8.84 16.71
N MET A 383 0.10 -7.62 16.66
CA MET A 383 -1.36 -7.41 16.52
C MET A 383 -1.92 -8.08 15.25
N ARG A 384 -1.15 -8.13 14.16
CA ARG A 384 -1.55 -8.82 12.92
C ARG A 384 -1.35 -10.32 12.94
N GLU A 385 -0.38 -10.86 13.67
CA GLU A 385 -0.25 -12.31 13.92
C GLU A 385 -1.52 -12.82 14.62
N LEU A 386 -1.96 -12.14 15.70
CA LEU A 386 -3.19 -12.47 16.43
C LEU A 386 -4.47 -12.21 15.61
N GLY A 387 -4.56 -11.07 14.92
CA GLY A 387 -5.71 -10.79 14.04
C GLY A 387 -5.87 -11.79 12.89
N ARG A 388 -4.76 -12.39 12.39
CA ARG A 388 -4.79 -13.50 11.43
C ARG A 388 -5.25 -14.81 12.06
N LEU A 389 -4.80 -15.11 13.28
CA LEU A 389 -5.25 -16.28 14.04
C LEU A 389 -6.77 -16.25 14.26
N ILE A 390 -7.33 -15.12 14.70
CA ILE A 390 -8.79 -14.95 14.83
C ILE A 390 -9.49 -15.09 13.47
N HIS A 391 -8.99 -14.41 12.43
CA HIS A 391 -9.62 -14.43 11.10
C HIS A 391 -9.72 -15.85 10.51
N ASN A 392 -8.74 -16.71 10.77
CA ASN A 392 -8.75 -18.09 10.28
C ASN A 392 -9.48 -19.04 11.25
N GLY A 393 -9.32 -18.87 12.57
CA GLY A 393 -10.06 -19.61 13.58
C GLY A 393 -11.57 -19.51 13.36
N ARG A 394 -12.10 -18.29 13.15
CA ARG A 394 -13.52 -18.03 12.83
C ARG A 394 -14.09 -18.84 11.65
N LYS A 395 -13.26 -19.46 10.80
CA LYS A 395 -13.66 -20.30 9.65
C LYS A 395 -13.71 -21.80 9.97
N VAL A 396 -13.01 -22.26 11.02
CA VAL A 396 -12.77 -23.68 11.33
C VAL A 396 -13.02 -24.06 12.79
N THR A 397 -13.46 -23.09 13.61
CA THR A 397 -13.75 -23.24 15.05
C THR A 397 -14.91 -22.35 15.51
N SER A 398 -15.38 -22.61 16.73
CA SER A 398 -16.33 -21.78 17.46
C SER A 398 -15.77 -20.40 17.86
N LEU A 399 -14.45 -20.23 17.86
CA LEU A 399 -13.74 -19.07 18.45
C LEU A 399 -13.97 -17.77 17.66
N LYS A 400 -14.41 -16.70 18.34
CA LYS A 400 -14.78 -15.41 17.73
C LYS A 400 -13.89 -14.25 18.21
N LYS A 401 -13.65 -14.09 19.52
CA LYS A 401 -12.73 -13.09 20.10
C LYS A 401 -11.44 -13.75 20.61
N LEU A 402 -10.38 -12.98 20.82
CA LEU A 402 -9.07 -13.52 21.23
C LEU A 402 -9.14 -14.25 22.59
N GLU A 403 -9.96 -13.73 23.51
CA GLU A 403 -10.25 -14.34 24.81
C GLU A 403 -10.73 -15.80 24.69
N ASP A 404 -11.51 -16.14 23.65
CA ASP A 404 -12.02 -17.50 23.43
C ASP A 404 -10.88 -18.53 23.21
N PHE A 405 -9.74 -18.07 22.69
CA PHE A 405 -8.55 -18.90 22.45
C PHE A 405 -7.81 -19.22 23.77
N ILE A 406 -8.03 -18.44 24.83
CA ILE A 406 -7.44 -18.63 26.16
C ILE A 406 -8.44 -19.36 27.06
N ASN A 407 -8.79 -20.57 26.66
CA ASN A 407 -9.72 -21.42 27.38
C ASN A 407 -9.26 -22.89 27.28
N PRO A 408 -8.95 -23.58 28.40
CA PRO A 408 -8.45 -24.95 28.36
C PRO A 408 -9.46 -25.92 27.73
N LYS A 409 -10.77 -25.72 27.97
CA LYS A 409 -11.84 -26.54 27.36
C LYS A 409 -11.92 -26.39 25.83
N LYS A 410 -11.29 -25.36 25.26
CA LYS A 410 -11.22 -25.11 23.80
C LYS A 410 -9.79 -25.21 23.25
N TYR A 411 -8.85 -25.79 23.99
CA TYR A 411 -7.43 -25.82 23.60
C TYR A 411 -7.21 -26.52 22.23
N LEU A 412 -7.93 -27.60 21.94
CA LEU A 412 -7.85 -28.29 20.65
C LEU A 412 -8.42 -27.47 19.48
N GLU A 413 -9.44 -26.63 19.72
CA GLU A 413 -9.90 -25.65 18.73
C GLU A 413 -8.82 -24.59 18.48
N MET A 414 -8.19 -24.06 19.53
CA MET A 414 -7.09 -23.10 19.42
C MET A 414 -5.94 -23.69 18.59
N VAL A 415 -5.51 -24.92 18.87
CA VAL A 415 -4.47 -25.64 18.10
C VAL A 415 -4.88 -25.81 16.63
N ARG A 416 -6.14 -26.18 16.34
CA ARG A 416 -6.65 -26.27 14.96
C ARG A 416 -6.58 -24.93 14.23
N ALA A 417 -6.96 -23.83 14.90
CA ALA A 417 -6.89 -22.48 14.35
C ALA A 417 -5.45 -22.03 14.09
N VAL A 418 -4.48 -22.39 14.95
CA VAL A 418 -3.05 -22.17 14.73
C VAL A 418 -2.57 -22.98 13.52
N LYS A 419 -2.86 -24.28 13.46
CA LYS A 419 -2.47 -25.16 12.33
C LYS A 419 -2.93 -24.58 10.99
N VAL A 420 -4.20 -24.17 10.86
CA VAL A 420 -4.71 -23.51 9.65
C VAL A 420 -4.06 -22.14 9.39
N THR A 421 -3.75 -21.37 10.44
CA THR A 421 -3.09 -20.05 10.30
C THR A 421 -1.64 -20.13 9.81
N CYS A 422 -0.93 -21.19 10.17
CA CYS A 422 0.45 -21.44 9.75
C CYS A 422 0.55 -22.28 8.46
N GLY A 423 -0.58 -22.64 7.85
CA GLY A 423 -0.64 -23.51 6.67
C GLY A 423 -0.07 -24.90 6.96
N TYR A 424 -0.54 -25.55 8.02
CA TYR A 424 -0.24 -26.96 8.29
C TYR A 424 -0.97 -27.84 7.28
N GLU A 425 -0.21 -28.67 6.55
CA GLU A 425 -0.75 -29.69 5.66
C GLU A 425 -0.76 -31.04 6.40
N SER A 426 -1.91 -31.71 6.39
CA SER A 426 -2.11 -32.96 7.14
C SER A 426 -1.51 -34.16 6.40
N GLY A 427 -1.50 -34.14 5.06
CA GLY A 427 -0.92 -35.23 4.26
C GLY A 427 0.61 -35.33 4.33
N THR A 428 1.30 -34.21 4.58
CA THR A 428 2.77 -34.18 4.77
C THR A 428 3.18 -34.02 6.23
N GLY A 429 2.26 -33.61 7.11
CA GLY A 429 2.54 -33.26 8.49
C GLY A 429 3.43 -32.01 8.66
N THR A 430 3.48 -31.11 7.66
CA THR A 430 4.41 -29.96 7.64
C THR A 430 3.71 -28.60 7.63
N PHE A 431 4.37 -27.58 8.17
CA PHE A 431 3.89 -26.19 8.14
C PHE A 431 4.47 -25.40 6.96
N GLN A 432 3.63 -24.67 6.22
CA GLN A 432 4.07 -23.70 5.21
C GLN A 432 4.73 -22.45 5.82
N ILE A 433 4.39 -22.09 7.07
CA ILE A 433 5.03 -20.99 7.81
C ILE A 433 5.38 -21.45 9.24
N PRO A 434 6.40 -22.31 9.43
CA PRO A 434 6.71 -22.88 10.75
C PRO A 434 7.09 -21.82 11.79
N SER A 435 7.82 -20.78 11.38
CA SER A 435 8.24 -19.69 12.28
C SER A 435 7.07 -18.87 12.82
N LEU A 436 5.93 -18.82 12.12
CA LEU A 436 4.71 -18.20 12.63
C LEU A 436 4.08 -19.04 13.75
N ALA A 437 4.20 -20.37 13.70
CA ALA A 437 3.65 -21.24 14.74
C ALA A 437 4.32 -20.94 16.09
N ASN A 438 5.65 -20.97 16.16
CA ASN A 438 6.40 -20.64 17.37
C ASN A 438 6.09 -19.21 17.86
N LYS A 439 6.02 -18.23 16.95
CA LYS A 439 5.64 -16.84 17.28
C LYS A 439 4.23 -16.71 17.86
N LEU A 440 3.28 -17.55 17.45
CA LEU A 440 1.90 -17.56 17.96
C LEU A 440 1.82 -18.19 19.35
N GLY A 441 2.57 -19.26 19.63
CA GLY A 441 2.63 -19.87 20.97
C GLY A 441 3.09 -18.87 22.03
N HIS A 442 4.21 -18.19 21.80
CA HIS A 442 4.68 -17.12 22.70
C HIS A 442 3.69 -15.94 22.80
N ALA A 443 2.95 -15.64 21.71
CA ALA A 443 1.92 -14.59 21.76
C ALA A 443 0.72 -15.00 22.62
N LEU A 444 0.24 -16.25 22.51
CA LEU A 444 -0.85 -16.80 23.32
C LEU A 444 -0.50 -16.81 24.81
N VAL A 445 0.72 -17.19 25.18
CA VAL A 445 1.20 -17.11 26.58
C VAL A 445 1.19 -15.67 27.10
N ASN A 446 1.58 -14.68 26.29
CA ASN A 446 1.51 -13.27 26.68
C ASN A 446 0.06 -12.78 26.81
N VAL A 447 -0.86 -13.23 25.95
CA VAL A 447 -2.29 -12.93 26.04
C VAL A 447 -2.91 -13.56 27.30
N SER A 448 -2.54 -14.80 27.66
CA SER A 448 -3.01 -15.40 28.92
C SER A 448 -2.48 -14.68 30.16
N LYS A 449 -1.26 -14.13 30.13
CA LYS A 449 -0.74 -13.29 31.22
C LYS A 449 -1.50 -11.97 31.33
N LEU A 450 -1.81 -11.33 30.20
CA LEU A 450 -2.65 -10.12 30.15
C LEU A 450 -4.06 -10.37 30.71
N LEU A 451 -4.74 -11.44 30.27
CA LEU A 451 -6.07 -11.78 30.76
C LEU A 451 -6.08 -12.21 32.23
N LYS A 452 -5.03 -12.90 32.71
CA LYS A 452 -4.88 -13.20 34.14
C LYS A 452 -4.73 -11.92 34.97
N ALA A 453 -3.91 -10.96 34.53
CA ALA A 453 -3.75 -9.68 35.21
C ALA A 453 -5.05 -8.86 35.21
N HIS A 454 -5.74 -8.76 34.06
CA HIS A 454 -7.04 -8.12 33.96
C HIS A 454 -8.08 -8.78 34.89
N GLY A 455 -8.12 -10.11 34.94
CA GLY A 455 -9.02 -10.85 35.82
C GLY A 455 -8.75 -10.61 37.31
N LEU A 456 -7.47 -10.46 37.71
CA LEU A 456 -7.13 -10.11 39.10
C LEU A 456 -7.56 -8.67 39.44
N ILE A 457 -7.29 -7.71 38.54
CA ILE A 457 -7.65 -6.29 38.73
C ILE A 457 -9.18 -6.08 38.78
N THR A 458 -9.95 -6.88 38.04
CA THR A 458 -11.42 -6.82 37.97
C THR A 458 -12.14 -7.80 38.91
N ASN A 459 -11.40 -8.51 39.77
CA ASN A 459 -11.86 -9.61 40.64
C ASN A 459 -12.66 -10.71 39.90
N ASN A 460 -12.40 -10.92 38.61
CA ASN A 460 -13.02 -11.94 37.78
C ASN A 460 -12.27 -13.27 37.91
N HIS A 461 -12.55 -14.01 38.99
CA HIS A 461 -11.91 -15.29 39.29
C HIS A 461 -12.00 -16.31 38.15
N GLU A 462 -13.10 -16.34 37.38
CA GLU A 462 -13.27 -17.28 36.28
C GLU A 462 -12.35 -16.97 35.08
N LEU A 463 -12.05 -15.69 34.83
CA LEU A 463 -11.03 -15.29 33.85
C LEU A 463 -9.62 -15.66 34.34
N VAL A 464 -9.31 -15.43 35.62
CA VAL A 464 -8.04 -15.82 36.25
C VAL A 464 -7.83 -17.33 36.18
N ARG A 465 -8.88 -18.12 36.46
CA ARG A 465 -8.88 -19.59 36.42
C ARG A 465 -8.62 -20.09 35.00
N LYS A 466 -9.46 -19.70 34.02
CA LYS A 466 -9.27 -20.03 32.59
C LYS A 466 -7.86 -19.70 32.10
N ALA A 467 -7.36 -18.50 32.42
CA ALA A 467 -6.05 -18.04 31.96
C ALA A 467 -4.87 -18.73 32.65
N THR A 468 -5.07 -19.30 33.84
CA THR A 468 -4.05 -20.10 34.56
C THR A 468 -4.03 -21.55 34.05
N GLU A 469 -5.19 -22.20 33.99
CA GLU A 469 -5.35 -23.56 33.44
C GLU A 469 -4.88 -23.64 31.99
N PHE A 470 -5.19 -22.63 31.17
CA PHE A 470 -4.67 -22.52 29.80
C PHE A 470 -3.14 -22.50 29.76
N GLN A 471 -2.47 -21.80 30.69
CA GLN A 471 -1.01 -21.74 30.71
C GLN A 471 -0.39 -23.10 31.05
N GLN A 472 -0.96 -23.84 32.02
CA GLN A 472 -0.52 -25.19 32.35
C GLN A 472 -0.64 -26.14 31.15
N VAL A 473 -1.83 -26.25 30.56
CA VAL A 473 -2.06 -27.07 29.36
C VAL A 473 -1.14 -26.63 28.21
N HIS A 474 -0.86 -25.32 28.08
CA HIS A 474 0.06 -24.82 27.07
C HIS A 474 1.53 -25.17 27.33
N SER A 475 2.01 -25.21 28.58
CA SER A 475 3.37 -25.68 28.87
C SER A 475 3.54 -27.17 28.56
N GLU A 476 2.55 -27.99 28.91
CA GLU A 476 2.61 -29.44 28.72
C GLU A 476 2.45 -29.84 27.24
N LYS A 477 1.43 -29.31 26.55
CA LYS A 477 0.95 -29.87 25.27
C LYS A 477 1.32 -29.09 24.00
N TRP A 478 1.85 -27.87 24.12
CA TRP A 478 2.20 -27.08 22.93
C TRP A 478 3.40 -27.64 22.15
N ASN A 479 4.40 -28.20 22.85
CA ASN A 479 5.58 -28.76 22.18
C ASN A 479 5.23 -29.99 21.32
N GLU A 480 4.45 -30.91 21.90
CA GLU A 480 3.89 -32.10 21.26
C GLU A 480 3.11 -31.73 19.97
N MET A 481 2.10 -30.87 20.07
CA MET A 481 1.19 -30.60 18.96
C MET A 481 1.69 -29.60 17.91
N ILE A 482 2.64 -28.71 18.26
CA ILE A 482 3.08 -27.59 17.39
C ILE A 482 4.60 -27.46 17.31
N SER A 483 5.28 -27.11 18.42
CA SER A 483 6.68 -26.61 18.33
C SER A 483 7.66 -27.66 17.80
N SER A 484 7.52 -28.93 18.21
CA SER A 484 8.39 -30.02 17.75
C SER A 484 8.45 -30.11 16.22
N THR A 485 7.27 -30.18 15.59
CA THR A 485 7.12 -30.24 14.14
C THR A 485 7.52 -28.94 13.45
N ALA A 486 7.19 -27.78 14.04
CA ALA A 486 7.59 -26.50 13.49
C ALA A 486 9.12 -26.28 13.51
N LEU A 487 9.80 -26.69 14.58
CA LEU A 487 11.25 -26.66 14.71
C LEU A 487 11.92 -27.66 13.75
N ARG A 488 11.38 -28.89 13.64
CA ARG A 488 11.84 -29.88 12.67
C ARG A 488 11.76 -29.34 11.23
N ASN A 489 10.63 -28.76 10.83
CA ASN A 489 10.51 -28.16 9.49
C ASN A 489 11.48 -26.98 9.27
N ILE A 490 11.83 -26.22 10.31
CA ILE A 490 12.88 -25.18 10.21
C ILE A 490 14.26 -25.82 9.98
N ALA A 491 14.60 -26.90 10.67
CA ALA A 491 15.86 -27.62 10.47
C ALA A 491 15.93 -28.25 9.07
N GLU A 492 14.91 -29.00 8.67
CA GLU A 492 14.78 -29.61 7.34
C GLU A 492 14.87 -28.55 6.22
N SER A 493 14.25 -27.38 6.41
CA SER A 493 14.34 -26.27 5.44
C SER A 493 15.72 -25.62 5.33
N LYS A 494 16.62 -25.84 6.31
CA LYS A 494 18.03 -25.44 6.26
C LYS A 494 18.91 -26.53 5.65
N TRP A 495 18.67 -27.80 5.97
CA TRP A 495 19.41 -28.93 5.40
C TRP A 495 19.33 -28.96 3.87
N ASN A 496 18.17 -28.63 3.32
CA ASN A 496 17.92 -28.59 1.87
C ASN A 496 18.38 -27.28 1.19
N VAL A 497 19.16 -26.42 1.87
CA VAL A 497 19.85 -25.29 1.26
C VAL A 497 21.32 -25.68 1.10
N PRO A 498 21.82 -25.87 -0.14
CA PRO A 498 23.24 -26.11 -0.36
C PRO A 498 24.06 -24.95 0.23
N THR A 499 25.07 -25.27 1.04
CA THR A 499 26.04 -24.29 1.54
C THR A 499 26.85 -23.77 0.36
N LEU A 500 26.40 -22.67 -0.24
CA LEU A 500 27.11 -21.95 -1.28
C LEU A 500 28.36 -21.29 -0.67
N MET A 501 29.43 -22.07 -0.57
CA MET A 501 30.75 -21.58 -0.27
C MET A 501 31.17 -20.59 -1.37
N PRO A 502 31.72 -19.40 -1.03
CA PRO A 502 32.31 -18.52 -2.02
C PRO A 502 33.54 -19.20 -2.64
N PHE A 503 33.80 -18.92 -3.91
CA PHE A 503 35.02 -19.35 -4.59
C PHE A 503 36.25 -18.73 -3.91
N THR A 504 37.35 -19.50 -3.82
CA THR A 504 38.59 -19.08 -3.16
C THR A 504 39.12 -17.77 -3.74
N GLU A 505 39.01 -17.61 -5.05
CA GLU A 505 39.42 -16.44 -5.82
C GLU A 505 38.60 -15.21 -5.45
N ASP A 506 37.30 -15.36 -5.14
CA ASP A 506 36.44 -14.24 -4.72
C ASP A 506 36.69 -13.86 -3.26
N VAL A 507 37.05 -14.82 -2.40
CA VAL A 507 37.52 -14.55 -1.03
C VAL A 507 38.87 -13.82 -1.07
N GLN A 508 39.81 -14.23 -1.93
CA GLN A 508 41.10 -13.57 -2.12
C GLN A 508 40.92 -12.13 -2.62
N LYS A 509 40.13 -11.90 -3.68
CA LYS A 509 39.81 -10.56 -4.19
C LYS A 509 39.21 -9.66 -3.12
N MET A 510 38.32 -10.18 -2.26
CA MET A 510 37.73 -9.41 -1.17
C MET A 510 38.78 -8.96 -0.14
N HIS A 511 39.71 -9.85 0.25
CA HIS A 511 40.78 -9.48 1.18
C HIS A 511 41.77 -8.49 0.55
N GLN A 512 42.19 -8.72 -0.69
CA GLN A 512 43.07 -7.81 -1.46
C GLN A 512 42.46 -6.41 -1.59
N PHE A 513 41.17 -6.32 -1.92
CA PHE A 513 40.44 -5.05 -1.99
C PHE A 513 40.36 -4.35 -0.63
N LEU A 514 40.09 -5.08 0.46
CA LEU A 514 40.02 -4.50 1.80
C LEU A 514 41.39 -4.03 2.31
N SER A 515 42.47 -4.73 2.00
CA SER A 515 43.84 -4.26 2.29
C SER A 515 44.17 -2.97 1.52
N ALA A 516 43.96 -2.94 0.21
CA ALA A 516 44.20 -1.73 -0.59
C ALA A 516 43.37 -0.53 -0.09
N MET A 517 42.10 -0.76 0.29
CA MET A 517 41.23 0.28 0.86
C MET A 517 41.67 0.72 2.27
N GLN A 518 42.24 -0.18 3.07
CA GLN A 518 42.82 0.15 4.37
C GLN A 518 44.01 1.10 4.19
N ASP A 519 44.90 0.81 3.24
CA ASP A 519 46.12 1.59 2.97
C ASP A 519 45.77 2.98 2.39
N GLU A 520 44.81 3.04 1.45
CA GLU A 520 44.27 4.27 0.88
C GLU A 520 43.60 5.14 1.96
N CYS A 521 42.67 4.58 2.74
CA CYS A 521 41.96 5.34 3.78
C CYS A 521 42.87 5.75 4.94
N SER A 522 43.91 4.96 5.26
CA SER A 522 44.92 5.34 6.27
C SER A 522 45.73 6.53 5.79
N SER A 523 46.10 6.54 4.50
CA SER A 523 46.85 7.65 3.89
C SER A 523 45.99 8.91 3.72
N GLU A 524 44.71 8.80 3.31
CA GLU A 524 43.75 9.93 3.31
C GLU A 524 43.58 10.52 4.72
N LEU A 525 43.52 9.66 5.75
CA LEU A 525 43.37 10.08 7.15
C LEU A 525 44.63 10.76 7.70
N SER A 526 45.83 10.20 7.44
CA SER A 526 47.09 10.77 7.92
C SER A 526 47.46 12.08 7.22
N GLY A 527 47.19 12.21 5.91
CA GLY A 527 47.43 13.45 5.16
C GLY A 527 46.36 14.51 5.40
N THR A 528 45.09 14.10 5.51
CA THR A 528 43.94 15.02 5.70
C THR A 528 42.95 14.47 6.74
N PRO A 529 43.19 14.71 8.04
CA PRO A 529 42.30 14.26 9.10
C PRO A 529 40.88 14.83 8.95
N SER A 530 39.89 13.96 8.75
CA SER A 530 38.49 14.37 8.62
C SER A 530 37.53 13.31 9.15
N THR A 531 36.32 13.72 9.53
CA THR A 531 35.25 12.80 9.92
C THR A 531 34.89 11.82 8.78
N LYS A 532 35.10 12.19 7.51
CA LYS A 532 34.88 11.32 6.34
C LYS A 532 35.94 10.22 6.29
N SER A 533 37.22 10.58 6.20
CA SER A 533 38.33 9.62 6.10
C SER A 533 38.37 8.66 7.30
N TRP A 534 38.11 9.17 8.51
CA TRP A 534 37.92 8.33 9.70
C TRP A 534 36.75 7.34 9.57
N THR A 535 35.60 7.80 9.06
CA THR A 535 34.40 6.95 8.91
C THR A 535 34.57 5.86 7.85
N GLU A 536 35.29 6.13 6.75
CA GLU A 536 35.57 5.09 5.75
C GLU A 536 36.58 4.06 6.28
N LEU A 537 37.69 4.50 6.91
CA LEU A 537 38.65 3.58 7.53
C LEU A 537 37.98 2.68 8.59
N ALA A 538 37.15 3.25 9.46
CA ALA A 538 36.41 2.51 10.47
C ALA A 538 35.46 1.44 9.88
N LYS A 539 34.87 1.68 8.69
CA LYS A 539 34.08 0.67 7.97
C LYS A 539 34.95 -0.45 7.39
N VAL A 540 36.12 -0.12 6.85
CA VAL A 540 37.06 -1.13 6.31
C VAL A 540 37.51 -2.06 7.43
N CYS A 541 37.99 -1.51 8.55
CA CYS A 541 38.39 -2.28 9.73
C CYS A 541 37.25 -3.13 10.29
N LEU A 542 36.04 -2.57 10.44
CA LEU A 542 34.86 -3.33 10.88
C LEU A 542 34.52 -4.48 9.92
N THR A 543 34.65 -4.26 8.61
CA THR A 543 34.39 -5.30 7.59
C THR A 543 35.43 -6.42 7.66
N GLN A 544 36.71 -6.09 7.82
CA GLN A 544 37.78 -7.07 8.03
C GLN A 544 37.55 -7.90 9.31
N ILE A 545 37.19 -7.25 10.42
CA ILE A 545 36.88 -7.91 11.71
C ILE A 545 35.67 -8.86 11.57
N ILE A 546 34.63 -8.45 10.85
CA ILE A 546 33.44 -9.28 10.56
C ILE A 546 33.82 -10.52 9.74
N LEU A 547 34.65 -10.36 8.70
CA LEU A 547 35.10 -11.47 7.86
C LEU A 547 36.03 -12.43 8.61
N PHE A 548 36.95 -11.91 9.42
CA PHE A 548 37.88 -12.69 10.25
C PHE A 548 37.11 -13.55 11.27
N ASN A 549 36.21 -12.94 12.03
CA ASN A 549 35.40 -13.63 13.04
C ASN A 549 34.30 -14.53 12.43
N ARG A 550 33.93 -14.32 11.17
CA ARG A 550 32.80 -14.97 10.47
C ARG A 550 31.44 -14.82 11.17
N ARG A 551 31.31 -13.81 12.03
CA ARG A 551 30.09 -13.47 12.81
C ARG A 551 29.30 -12.35 12.15
N ARG A 552 28.05 -12.13 12.59
CA ARG A 552 27.23 -11.00 12.17
C ARG A 552 27.42 -9.78 13.08
N GLU A 553 26.93 -8.64 12.61
CA GLU A 553 26.80 -7.42 13.41
C GLU A 553 25.97 -7.66 14.69
N GLY A 554 26.67 -7.78 15.83
CA GLY A 554 26.06 -8.05 17.15
C GLY A 554 26.12 -9.50 17.64
N GLU A 555 26.95 -10.36 17.04
CA GLU A 555 27.33 -11.71 17.51
C GLU A 555 28.81 -11.77 17.95
#